data_AF-A0A9D8G8Z6-F1
#
_entry.id   AF-A0A9D8G8Z6-F1
#
_cell.length_a   1.000
_cell.length_b   1.000
_cell.length_c   1.000
_cell.angle_alpha   90.00
_cell.angle_beta   90.00
_cell.angle_gamma   90.00
#
_symmetry.space_group_name_H-M   'P 1'
#
loop_
_entity.id
_entity.type
_entity.pdbx_description
1 polymer ?
#
loop_
_entity_poly.entity_id
_entity_poly.type
_entity_poly.pdbx_seq_one_letter_code
_entity_poly.pdbx_strand_id
1 'polypeptide(L)'
;MASNPGVKAGRAAKKAAQAAKTDLSTRIAAGAKAVQGSKVVPDLSGDVKALERKNIATLQSPDAPAFDKDLACRQLALVGTKEAVPALAALAVADDHLCDVACWGLERIPDPAADGALREALRKVKGRQQQKIIQTIANRRDAKAADSLAALMAGGDAEVAAVAARALGKIGGPAATRTLLTALEKAPAAVSPAAIGDGCVALADTLLAEGKANEAASVFRQVRMAKLPKHIRASGLRGEVLARKVDGVGPLIEELRSGDKERVNIAVRLIYEISDNALAALRSKLGDEPKDVPRAALQALKDRKQK
;
A
#
# COMPACT_ATOMS: atom_id res chain seq x y z
N MET A 1 -18.53 -44.56 -21.69
CA MET A 1 -18.59 -43.45 -20.71
C MET A 1 -17.40 -43.55 -19.77
N ALA A 2 -16.28 -42.89 -20.09
CA ALA A 2 -15.04 -42.97 -19.31
C ALA A 2 -14.90 -41.72 -18.43
N SER A 3 -14.92 -41.91 -17.12
CA SER A 3 -14.87 -40.84 -16.12
C SER A 3 -13.48 -40.19 -16.05
N ASN A 4 -13.44 -38.87 -16.29
CA ASN A 4 -12.24 -38.04 -16.41
C ASN A 4 -11.41 -38.00 -15.09
N PRO A 5 -10.12 -38.37 -15.09
CA PRO A 5 -9.27 -38.45 -13.88
C PRO A 5 -9.08 -37.12 -13.13
N GLY A 6 -9.20 -35.98 -13.81
CA GLY A 6 -9.12 -34.65 -13.17
C GLY A 6 -10.27 -34.34 -12.20
N VAL A 7 -11.46 -34.93 -12.42
CA VAL A 7 -12.63 -34.73 -11.55
C VAL A 7 -12.50 -35.54 -10.25
N LYS A 8 -11.81 -36.69 -10.29
CA LYS A 8 -11.54 -37.50 -9.10
C LYS A 8 -10.51 -36.83 -8.17
N ALA A 9 -9.47 -36.21 -8.73
CA ALA A 9 -8.46 -35.48 -7.96
C ALA A 9 -9.05 -34.25 -7.24
N GLY A 10 -9.91 -33.48 -7.92
CA GLY A 10 -10.60 -32.33 -7.31
C GLY A 10 -11.55 -32.71 -6.17
N ARG A 11 -12.25 -33.86 -6.28
CA ARG A 11 -13.11 -34.37 -5.21
C ARG A 11 -12.32 -34.86 -3.99
N ALA A 12 -11.15 -35.47 -4.19
CA ALA A 12 -10.27 -35.91 -3.11
C ALA A 12 -9.69 -34.74 -2.31
N ALA A 13 -9.22 -33.68 -3.00
CA ALA A 13 -8.70 -32.48 -2.35
C ALA A 13 -9.77 -31.72 -1.54
N LYS A 14 -11.00 -31.66 -2.05
CA LYS A 14 -12.13 -31.03 -1.34
C LYS A 14 -12.52 -31.82 -0.08
N LYS A 15 -12.43 -33.15 -0.12
CA LYS A 15 -12.71 -34.03 1.03
C LYS A 15 -11.61 -33.91 2.11
N ALA A 16 -10.34 -33.75 1.72
CA ALA A 16 -9.24 -33.51 2.64
C ALA A 16 -9.32 -32.12 3.31
N ALA A 17 -9.68 -31.07 2.56
CA ALA A 17 -9.90 -29.73 3.12
C ALA A 17 -11.11 -29.67 4.07
N GLN A 18 -12.16 -30.45 3.80
CA GLN A 18 -13.31 -30.59 4.69
C GLN A 18 -12.92 -31.31 5.99
N ALA A 19 -12.14 -32.40 5.90
CA ALA A 19 -11.65 -33.13 7.07
C ALA A 19 -10.72 -32.27 7.96
N ALA A 20 -9.82 -31.48 7.37
CA ALA A 20 -8.95 -30.56 8.10
C ALA A 20 -9.73 -29.41 8.78
N LYS A 21 -10.79 -28.88 8.14
CA LYS A 21 -11.70 -27.92 8.77
C LYS A 21 -12.46 -28.52 9.94
N THR A 22 -12.86 -29.79 9.83
CA THR A 22 -13.57 -30.50 10.89
C THR A 22 -12.64 -30.72 12.09
N ASP A 23 -11.39 -31.14 11.87
CA ASP A 23 -10.37 -31.30 12.91
C ASP A 23 -10.05 -29.96 13.63
N LEU A 24 -9.87 -28.86 12.88
CA LEU A 24 -9.65 -27.54 13.47
C LEU A 24 -10.85 -27.05 14.29
N SER A 25 -12.08 -27.24 13.80
CA SER A 25 -13.29 -26.90 14.56
C SER A 25 -13.45 -27.74 15.82
N THR A 26 -13.03 -29.00 15.79
CA THR A 26 -13.07 -29.90 16.95
C THR A 26 -12.01 -29.50 17.98
N ARG A 27 -10.82 -29.06 17.53
CA ARG A 27 -9.75 -28.53 18.40
C ARG A 27 -10.09 -27.17 19.01
N ILE A 28 -10.79 -26.30 18.28
CA ILE A 28 -11.32 -25.04 18.82
C ILE A 28 -12.43 -25.31 19.84
N ALA A 29 -13.33 -26.27 19.58
CA ALA A 29 -14.36 -26.67 20.53
C ALA A 29 -13.79 -27.35 21.78
N ALA A 30 -12.74 -28.17 21.64
CA ALA A 30 -12.02 -28.77 22.77
C ALA A 30 -11.25 -27.72 23.58
N GLY A 31 -10.65 -26.72 22.92
CA GLY A 31 -10.03 -25.56 23.57
C GLY A 31 -11.04 -24.69 24.33
N ALA A 32 -12.22 -24.45 23.75
CA ALA A 32 -13.31 -23.70 24.40
C ALA A 32 -13.87 -24.44 25.63
N LYS A 33 -13.99 -25.78 25.57
CA LYS A 33 -14.37 -26.60 26.72
C LYS A 33 -13.31 -26.64 27.82
N ALA A 34 -12.02 -26.59 27.47
CA ALA A 34 -10.93 -26.50 28.44
C ALA A 34 -10.89 -25.12 29.14
N VAL A 35 -11.30 -24.05 28.46
CA VAL A 35 -11.40 -22.70 29.06
C VAL A 35 -12.65 -22.57 29.95
N GLN A 36 -13.76 -23.23 29.62
CA GLN A 36 -14.98 -23.23 30.45
C GLN A 36 -14.81 -23.92 31.83
N GLY A 37 -13.75 -24.68 32.03
CA GLY A 37 -13.40 -25.30 33.32
C GLY A 37 -12.60 -24.41 34.27
N SER A 38 -12.08 -23.27 33.80
CA SER A 38 -11.31 -22.32 34.64
C SER A 38 -12.21 -21.16 35.09
N LYS A 39 -12.53 -21.12 36.38
CA LYS A 39 -13.40 -20.10 37.01
C LYS A 39 -12.82 -18.67 37.03
N VAL A 40 -11.72 -18.37 36.33
CA VAL A 40 -11.16 -17.02 36.26
C VAL A 40 -10.58 -16.77 34.87
N VAL A 41 -11.40 -16.29 33.94
CA VAL A 41 -10.90 -15.42 32.86
C VAL A 41 -10.95 -14.01 33.46
N PRO A 42 -9.81 -13.33 33.70
CA PRO A 42 -9.84 -11.98 34.24
C PRO A 42 -10.57 -11.06 33.27
N ASP A 43 -11.51 -10.25 33.77
CA ASP A 43 -12.12 -9.17 33.00
C ASP A 43 -11.08 -8.03 32.82
N LEU A 44 -10.22 -8.19 31.82
CA LEU A 44 -9.19 -7.23 31.46
C LEU A 44 -9.78 -5.91 30.90
N SER A 45 -11.09 -5.83 30.67
CA SER A 45 -11.71 -4.64 30.08
C SER A 45 -11.66 -3.42 31.01
N GLY A 46 -11.71 -3.64 32.32
CA GLY A 46 -11.56 -2.58 33.34
C GLY A 46 -10.16 -1.98 33.34
N ASP A 47 -9.13 -2.83 33.26
CA ASP A 47 -7.72 -2.44 33.28
C ASP A 47 -7.32 -1.68 32.01
N VAL A 48 -7.84 -2.12 30.85
CA VAL A 48 -7.62 -1.46 29.55
C VAL A 48 -8.22 -0.05 29.54
N LYS A 49 -9.46 0.12 30.03
CA LYS A 49 -10.09 1.45 30.14
C LYS A 49 -9.40 2.36 31.15
N ALA A 50 -8.90 1.80 32.25
CA ALA A 50 -8.13 2.56 33.23
C ALA A 50 -6.79 3.04 32.64
N LEU A 51 -6.10 2.17 31.89
CA LEU A 51 -4.87 2.50 31.19
C LEU A 51 -5.08 3.59 30.14
N GLU A 52 -6.15 3.49 29.34
CA GLU A 52 -6.50 4.53 28.38
C GLU A 52 -6.70 5.89 29.05
N ARG A 53 -7.53 5.97 30.10
CA ARG A 53 -7.76 7.22 30.83
C ARG A 53 -6.47 7.80 31.41
N LYS A 54 -5.61 6.95 31.97
CA LYS A 54 -4.29 7.36 32.49
C LYS A 54 -3.45 7.98 31.39
N ASN A 55 -3.38 7.33 30.23
CA ASN A 55 -2.57 7.82 29.11
C ASN A 55 -3.12 9.11 28.53
N ILE A 56 -4.45 9.25 28.41
CA ILE A 56 -5.09 10.51 28.02
C ILE A 56 -4.69 11.64 28.97
N ALA A 57 -4.75 11.39 30.29
CA ALA A 57 -4.35 12.37 31.29
C ALA A 57 -2.85 12.73 31.18
N THR A 58 -1.97 11.75 30.92
CA THR A 58 -0.54 12.01 30.65
C THR A 58 -0.35 12.93 29.44
N LEU A 59 -1.09 12.72 28.35
CA LEU A 59 -0.99 13.57 27.16
C LEU A 59 -1.48 15.01 27.42
N GLN A 60 -2.51 15.16 28.26
CA GLN A 60 -3.11 16.45 28.60
C GLN A 60 -2.31 17.23 29.65
N SER A 61 -1.43 16.55 30.40
CA SER A 61 -0.60 17.20 31.40
C SER A 61 0.46 18.09 30.72
N PRO A 62 0.52 19.40 31.05
CA PRO A 62 1.54 20.30 30.50
C PRO A 62 2.95 19.88 30.95
N ASP A 63 3.08 19.41 32.19
CA ASP A 63 4.37 19.09 32.83
C ASP A 63 4.84 17.66 32.60
N ALA A 64 4.04 16.83 31.91
CA ALA A 64 4.44 15.45 31.63
C ALA A 64 5.67 15.43 30.68
N PRO A 65 6.75 14.72 31.06
CA PRO A 65 7.93 14.56 30.22
C PRO A 65 7.60 14.04 28.82
N ALA A 66 8.37 14.47 27.81
CA ALA A 66 8.18 14.03 26.43
C ALA A 66 8.22 12.50 26.27
N PHE A 67 9.07 11.82 27.06
CA PHE A 67 9.14 10.35 27.10
C PHE A 67 7.82 9.72 27.58
N ASP A 68 7.20 10.28 28.63
CA ASP A 68 5.94 9.77 29.15
C ASP A 68 4.79 9.99 28.17
N LYS A 69 4.81 11.12 27.44
CA LYS A 69 3.88 11.38 26.34
C LYS A 69 4.08 10.43 25.17
N ASP A 70 5.32 10.14 24.78
CA ASP A 70 5.62 9.15 23.74
C ASP A 70 5.12 7.74 24.15
N LEU A 71 5.42 7.31 25.37
CA LEU A 71 4.95 6.02 25.89
C LEU A 71 3.42 5.95 25.94
N ALA A 72 2.77 7.01 26.41
CA ALA A 72 1.32 7.11 26.45
C ALA A 72 0.70 7.03 25.05
N CYS A 73 1.25 7.74 24.06
CA CYS A 73 0.83 7.62 22.65
C CYS A 73 0.97 6.18 22.14
N ARG A 74 2.07 5.51 22.49
CA ARG A 74 2.29 4.12 22.05
C ARG A 74 1.30 3.15 22.65
N GLN A 75 1.01 3.30 23.93
CA GLN A 75 0.01 2.47 24.61
C GLN A 75 -1.39 2.75 24.07
N LEU A 76 -1.75 4.01 23.82
CA LEU A 76 -3.01 4.38 23.18
C LEU A 76 -3.16 3.82 21.76
N ALA A 77 -2.08 3.55 21.05
CA ALA A 77 -2.15 2.85 19.77
C ALA A 77 -2.49 1.35 19.88
N LEU A 78 -2.51 0.80 21.10
CA LEU A 78 -2.92 -0.58 21.39
C LEU A 78 -4.30 -0.63 22.05
N VAL A 79 -4.59 0.31 22.95
CA VAL A 79 -5.82 0.30 23.77
C VAL A 79 -6.78 1.45 23.50
N GLY A 80 -6.37 2.43 22.70
CA GLY A 80 -7.09 3.67 22.50
C GLY A 80 -8.39 3.46 21.73
N THR A 81 -9.40 4.21 22.16
CA THR A 81 -10.73 4.30 21.60
C THR A 81 -10.98 5.73 21.11
N LYS A 82 -12.23 6.05 20.77
CA LYS A 82 -12.63 7.39 20.32
C LYS A 82 -12.24 8.49 21.32
N GLU A 83 -12.21 8.14 22.59
CA GLU A 83 -11.93 9.00 23.74
C GLU A 83 -10.50 9.54 23.72
N ALA A 84 -9.55 8.78 23.19
CA ALA A 84 -8.15 9.20 23.07
C ALA A 84 -7.88 10.15 21.89
N VAL A 85 -8.78 10.16 20.89
CA VAL A 85 -8.59 10.92 19.63
C VAL A 85 -8.34 12.41 19.87
N PRO A 86 -9.11 13.14 20.71
CA PRO A 86 -8.88 14.57 20.91
C PRO A 86 -7.52 14.88 21.51
N ALA A 87 -7.05 14.08 22.49
CA ALA A 87 -5.77 14.28 23.15
C ALA A 87 -4.59 14.04 22.19
N LEU A 88 -4.65 12.95 21.41
CA LEU A 88 -3.63 12.65 20.40
C LEU A 88 -3.62 13.71 19.29
N ALA A 89 -4.78 14.16 18.81
CA ALA A 89 -4.85 15.18 17.78
C ALA A 89 -4.33 16.55 18.25
N ALA A 90 -4.63 16.93 19.50
CA ALA A 90 -4.08 18.13 20.10
C ALA A 90 -2.55 18.06 20.20
N LEU A 91 -2.01 16.93 20.67
CA LEU A 91 -0.57 16.72 20.76
C LEU A 91 0.12 16.78 19.40
N ALA A 92 -0.50 16.18 18.38
CA ALA A 92 0.04 16.17 17.02
C ALA A 92 0.22 17.57 16.41
N VAL A 93 -0.60 18.53 16.84
CA VAL A 93 -0.53 19.93 16.42
C VAL A 93 0.40 20.74 17.32
N ALA A 94 0.37 20.49 18.62
CA ALA A 94 1.08 21.31 19.61
C ALA A 94 2.61 21.12 19.61
N ASP A 95 3.10 19.93 19.27
CA ASP A 95 4.53 19.59 19.37
C ASP A 95 5.01 18.82 18.14
N ASP A 96 5.97 19.38 17.39
CA ASP A 96 6.56 18.73 16.20
C ASP A 96 7.32 17.45 16.55
N HIS A 97 7.99 17.40 17.70
CA HIS A 97 8.74 16.21 18.11
C HIS A 97 7.82 15.05 18.49
N LEU A 98 6.63 15.36 19.03
CA LEU A 98 5.63 14.35 19.39
C LEU A 98 4.59 14.11 18.29
N CYS A 99 4.61 14.88 17.20
CA CYS A 99 3.70 14.72 16.07
C CYS A 99 3.74 13.30 15.49
N ASP A 100 4.95 12.74 15.34
CA ASP A 100 5.14 11.42 14.74
C ASP A 100 4.49 10.30 15.55
N VAL A 101 4.65 10.32 16.88
CA VAL A 101 4.11 9.30 17.78
C VAL A 101 2.61 9.52 18.05
N ALA A 102 2.15 10.76 18.12
CA ALA A 102 0.72 11.06 18.22
C ALA A 102 -0.06 10.58 16.99
N CYS A 103 0.50 10.81 15.80
CA CYS A 103 -0.02 10.26 14.55
C CYS A 103 -0.03 8.73 14.53
N TRP A 104 1.00 8.08 15.08
CA TRP A 104 1.03 6.61 15.20
C TRP A 104 -0.13 6.08 16.07
N GLY A 105 -0.45 6.79 17.17
CA GLY A 105 -1.64 6.55 17.99
C GLY A 105 -2.93 6.65 17.16
N LEU A 106 -3.14 7.81 16.52
CA LEU A 106 -4.34 8.08 15.71
C LEU A 106 -4.52 7.09 14.55
N GLU A 107 -3.44 6.63 13.92
CA GLU A 107 -3.50 5.66 12.82
C GLU A 107 -4.15 4.34 13.24
N ARG A 108 -3.93 3.92 14.49
CA ARG A 108 -4.28 2.58 14.99
C ARG A 108 -5.62 2.52 15.71
N ILE A 109 -6.18 3.66 16.09
CA ILE A 109 -7.53 3.74 16.68
C ILE A 109 -8.57 3.44 15.57
N PRO A 110 -9.36 2.37 15.66
CA PRO A 110 -10.31 1.96 14.62
C PRO A 110 -11.64 2.73 14.71
N ASP A 111 -11.58 4.05 14.90
CA ASP A 111 -12.74 4.94 14.98
C ASP A 111 -12.66 6.07 13.94
N PRO A 112 -13.75 6.39 13.21
CA PRO A 112 -13.76 7.45 12.19
C PRO A 112 -13.55 8.87 12.74
N ALA A 113 -13.69 9.08 14.05
CA ALA A 113 -13.34 10.35 14.68
C ALA A 113 -11.86 10.71 14.48
N ALA A 114 -10.97 9.71 14.39
CA ALA A 114 -9.56 9.94 14.10
C ALA A 114 -9.36 10.56 12.71
N ASP A 115 -10.14 10.16 11.71
CA ASP A 115 -10.09 10.76 10.37
C ASP A 115 -10.50 12.24 10.42
N GLY A 116 -11.60 12.54 11.12
CA GLY A 116 -12.05 13.91 11.34
C GLY A 116 -11.00 14.78 12.03
N ALA A 117 -10.40 14.26 13.10
CA ALA A 117 -9.38 14.97 13.86
C ALA A 117 -8.11 15.22 13.04
N LEU A 118 -7.67 14.25 12.23
CA LEU A 118 -6.52 14.41 11.34
C LEU A 118 -6.77 15.46 10.24
N ARG A 119 -7.98 15.49 9.64
CA ARG A 119 -8.35 16.52 8.66
C ARG A 119 -8.35 17.93 9.26
N GLU A 120 -8.80 18.08 10.51
CA GLU A 120 -8.72 19.37 11.21
C GLU A 120 -7.29 19.73 11.61
N ALA A 121 -6.49 18.75 12.06
CA ALA A 121 -5.07 18.96 12.37
C ALA A 121 -4.27 19.41 11.13
N LEU A 122 -4.57 18.83 9.96
CA LEU A 122 -3.91 19.16 8.68
C LEU A 122 -3.97 20.66 8.34
N ARG A 123 -5.03 21.36 8.76
CA ARG A 123 -5.22 22.80 8.52
C ARG A 123 -4.40 23.68 9.45
N LYS A 124 -3.93 23.13 10.57
CA LYS A 124 -3.28 23.87 11.67
C LYS A 124 -1.75 23.80 11.64
N VAL A 125 -1.19 22.88 10.86
CA VAL A 125 0.25 22.63 10.80
C VAL A 125 0.84 22.93 9.42
N LYS A 126 2.16 23.09 9.36
CA LYS A 126 2.94 23.32 8.13
C LYS A 126 4.22 22.47 8.16
N GLY A 127 4.91 22.38 7.01
CA GLY A 127 6.19 21.70 6.90
C GLY A 127 6.13 20.23 7.35
N ARG A 128 7.05 19.82 8.22
CA ARG A 128 7.23 18.42 8.63
C ARG A 128 5.99 17.80 9.29
N GLN A 129 5.37 18.50 10.25
CA GLN A 129 4.12 18.04 10.89
C GLN A 129 3.01 17.82 9.85
N GLN A 130 2.92 18.72 8.86
CA GLN A 130 1.92 18.61 7.81
C GLN A 130 2.14 17.38 6.94
N GLN A 131 3.39 17.12 6.53
CA GLN A 131 3.76 15.90 5.81
C GLN A 131 3.40 14.64 6.59
N LYS A 132 3.67 14.62 7.91
CA LYS A 132 3.32 13.48 8.76
C LYS A 132 1.82 13.25 8.83
N ILE A 133 1.03 14.30 9.06
CA ILE A 133 -0.43 14.19 9.12
C ILE A 133 -1.00 13.71 7.78
N ILE A 134 -0.49 14.20 6.64
CA ILE A 134 -0.86 13.70 5.30
C ILE A 134 -0.59 12.20 5.18
N GLN A 135 0.59 11.75 5.60
CA GLN A 135 0.95 10.33 5.53
C GLN A 135 0.04 9.46 6.40
N THR A 136 -0.34 9.94 7.59
CA THR A 136 -1.26 9.26 8.49
C THR A 136 -2.66 9.15 7.90
N ILE A 137 -3.19 10.23 7.30
CA ILE A 137 -4.45 10.24 6.55
C ILE A 137 -4.40 9.20 5.42
N ALA A 138 -3.29 9.13 4.69
CA ALA A 138 -3.11 8.18 3.60
C ALA A 138 -3.07 6.72 4.09
N ASN A 139 -2.46 6.46 5.24
CA ASN A 139 -2.41 5.13 5.85
C ASN A 139 -3.80 4.65 6.25
N ARG A 140 -4.61 5.57 6.80
CA ARG A 140 -6.02 5.32 7.15
C ARG A 140 -6.96 5.27 5.95
N ARG A 141 -6.49 5.67 4.76
CA ARG A 141 -7.25 5.72 3.50
C ARG A 141 -8.52 6.58 3.58
N ASP A 142 -8.43 7.72 4.26
CA ASP A 142 -9.56 8.64 4.40
C ASP A 142 -9.87 9.40 3.09
N ALA A 143 -10.84 8.88 2.33
CA ALA A 143 -11.29 9.46 1.07
C ALA A 143 -11.84 10.90 1.21
N LYS A 144 -12.30 11.30 2.40
CA LYS A 144 -12.83 12.66 2.62
C LYS A 144 -11.71 13.71 2.65
N ALA A 145 -10.45 13.30 2.75
CA ALA A 145 -9.31 14.20 2.66
C ALA A 145 -8.88 14.50 1.22
N ALA A 146 -9.43 13.82 0.21
CA ALA A 146 -8.95 13.91 -1.18
C ALA A 146 -8.90 15.35 -1.71
N ASP A 147 -9.92 16.17 -1.47
CA ASP A 147 -9.94 17.56 -1.95
C ASP A 147 -8.90 18.43 -1.24
N SER A 148 -8.71 18.22 0.08
CA SER A 148 -7.68 18.93 0.84
C SER A 148 -6.27 18.54 0.39
N LEU A 149 -6.05 17.26 0.08
CA LEU A 149 -4.77 16.78 -0.45
C LEU A 149 -4.53 17.26 -1.88
N ALA A 150 -5.57 17.35 -2.72
CA ALA A 150 -5.47 17.93 -4.06
C ALA A 150 -5.06 19.42 -3.99
N ALA A 151 -5.62 20.17 -3.05
CA ALA A 151 -5.23 21.57 -2.82
C ALA A 151 -3.78 21.70 -2.33
N LEU A 152 -3.33 20.83 -1.42
CA LEU A 152 -1.94 20.81 -0.95
C LEU A 152 -0.96 20.39 -2.04
N MET A 153 -1.36 19.45 -2.88
CA MET A 153 -0.61 19.05 -4.07
C MET A 153 -0.45 20.25 -5.02
N ALA A 154 -1.47 21.08 -5.23
CA ALA A 154 -1.36 22.27 -6.06
C ALA A 154 -0.67 23.48 -5.35
N GLY A 155 -0.23 23.32 -4.10
CA GLY A 155 0.38 24.38 -3.29
C GLY A 155 1.84 24.68 -3.66
N GLY A 156 2.44 25.64 -2.95
CA GLY A 156 3.80 26.11 -3.24
C GLY A 156 4.95 25.36 -2.53
N ASP A 157 4.64 24.49 -1.56
CA ASP A 157 5.67 23.69 -0.87
C ASP A 157 5.85 22.35 -1.61
N ALA A 158 7.01 22.20 -2.27
CA ALA A 158 7.30 21.06 -3.11
C ALA A 158 7.33 19.72 -2.34
N GLU A 159 7.79 19.72 -1.09
CA GLU A 159 7.85 18.52 -0.26
C GLU A 159 6.45 18.10 0.20
N VAL A 160 5.65 19.07 0.66
CA VAL A 160 4.23 18.83 1.00
C VAL A 160 3.45 18.36 -0.22
N ALA A 161 3.67 18.99 -1.38
CA ALA A 161 3.00 18.61 -2.62
C ALA A 161 3.34 17.17 -3.03
N ALA A 162 4.60 16.76 -2.86
CA ALA A 162 5.02 15.40 -3.18
C ALA A 162 4.38 14.34 -2.26
N VAL A 163 4.33 14.63 -0.96
CA VAL A 163 3.66 13.75 0.01
C VAL A 163 2.15 13.71 -0.25
N ALA A 164 1.53 14.83 -0.63
CA ALA A 164 0.11 14.88 -0.99
C ALA A 164 -0.21 14.07 -2.26
N ALA A 165 0.64 14.12 -3.29
CA ALA A 165 0.48 13.31 -4.49
C ALA A 165 0.55 11.80 -4.17
N ARG A 166 1.52 11.38 -3.36
CA ARG A 166 1.63 9.98 -2.91
C ARG A 166 0.44 9.56 -2.05
N ALA A 167 -0.04 10.45 -1.17
CA ALA A 167 -1.19 10.22 -0.31
C ALA A 167 -2.48 10.02 -1.11
N LEU A 168 -2.73 10.85 -2.13
CA LEU A 168 -3.85 10.68 -3.06
C LEU A 168 -3.81 9.29 -3.72
N GLY A 169 -2.62 8.83 -4.13
CA GLY A 169 -2.45 7.51 -4.73
C GLY A 169 -2.81 6.38 -3.77
N LYS A 170 -2.35 6.48 -2.52
CA LYS A 170 -2.61 5.47 -1.48
C LYS A 170 -4.07 5.44 -1.00
N ILE A 171 -4.74 6.59 -0.96
CA ILE A 171 -6.18 6.68 -0.66
C ILE A 171 -6.99 6.06 -1.80
N GLY A 172 -6.59 6.35 -3.05
CA GLY A 172 -7.27 5.85 -4.23
C GLY A 172 -8.69 6.41 -4.39
N GLY A 173 -9.53 5.65 -5.09
CA GLY A 173 -10.91 6.04 -5.40
C GLY A 173 -11.01 7.06 -6.56
N PRO A 174 -12.25 7.33 -7.04
CA PRO A 174 -12.45 8.07 -8.29
C PRO A 174 -11.94 9.51 -8.25
N ALA A 175 -12.09 10.21 -7.12
CA ALA A 175 -11.64 11.60 -6.98
C ALA A 175 -10.11 11.70 -7.04
N ALA A 176 -9.39 10.93 -6.22
CA ALA A 176 -7.93 10.96 -6.20
C ALA A 176 -7.33 10.47 -7.52
N THR A 177 -7.94 9.45 -8.15
CA THR A 177 -7.55 8.96 -9.47
C THR A 177 -7.63 10.08 -10.52
N ARG A 178 -8.76 10.78 -10.61
CA ARG A 178 -8.93 11.90 -11.57
C ARG A 178 -7.90 12.99 -11.32
N THR A 179 -7.66 13.37 -10.06
CA THR A 179 -6.69 14.40 -9.70
C THR A 179 -5.28 14.02 -10.15
N LEU A 180 -4.83 12.79 -9.86
CA LEU A 180 -3.49 12.33 -10.22
C LEU A 180 -3.30 12.20 -11.74
N LEU A 181 -4.26 11.60 -12.45
CA LEU A 181 -4.15 11.43 -13.91
C LEU A 181 -4.20 12.79 -14.63
N THR A 182 -5.03 13.73 -14.16
CA THR A 182 -5.03 15.10 -14.68
C THR A 182 -3.69 15.79 -14.45
N ALA A 183 -3.07 15.60 -13.28
CA ALA A 183 -1.75 16.16 -12.99
C ALA A 183 -0.67 15.52 -13.87
N LEU A 184 -0.76 14.21 -14.14
CA LEU A 184 0.16 13.48 -15.01
C LEU A 184 0.11 14.01 -16.45
N GLU A 185 -1.07 14.37 -16.94
CA GLU A 185 -1.25 14.96 -18.28
C GLU A 185 -0.81 16.42 -18.35
N LYS A 186 -1.20 17.24 -17.37
CA LYS A 186 -0.99 18.70 -17.40
C LYS A 186 0.39 19.14 -16.91
N ALA A 187 1.09 18.29 -16.16
CA ALA A 187 2.40 18.58 -15.57
C ALA A 187 2.47 19.96 -14.88
N PRO A 188 1.62 20.22 -13.87
CA PRO A 188 1.59 21.53 -13.20
C PRO A 188 2.94 21.87 -12.57
N ALA A 189 3.38 23.13 -12.71
CA ALA A 189 4.68 23.58 -12.21
C ALA A 189 4.86 23.47 -10.69
N ALA A 190 3.75 23.48 -9.93
CA ALA A 190 3.73 23.37 -8.48
C ALA A 190 4.24 22.01 -7.96
N VAL A 191 4.19 20.96 -8.80
CA VAL A 191 4.55 19.60 -8.39
C VAL A 191 5.58 19.04 -9.35
N SER A 192 6.64 18.45 -8.79
CA SER A 192 7.61 17.78 -9.64
C SER A 192 6.93 16.64 -10.42
N PRO A 193 7.29 16.43 -11.71
CA PRO A 193 6.83 15.28 -12.47
C PRO A 193 7.12 13.96 -11.73
N ALA A 194 8.24 13.93 -10.99
CA ALA A 194 8.62 12.78 -10.18
C ALA A 194 7.53 12.42 -9.14
N ALA A 195 7.07 13.40 -8.38
CA ALA A 195 6.08 13.17 -7.34
C ALA A 195 4.70 12.78 -7.89
N ILE A 196 4.29 13.37 -9.03
CA ILE A 196 3.05 12.96 -9.71
C ILE A 196 3.15 11.49 -10.15
N GLY A 197 4.29 11.12 -10.72
CA GLY A 197 4.58 9.75 -11.13
C GLY A 197 4.54 8.76 -9.97
N ASP A 198 5.17 9.09 -8.84
CA ASP A 198 5.12 8.30 -7.61
C ASP A 198 3.69 8.15 -7.07
N GLY A 199 2.88 9.22 -7.12
CA GLY A 199 1.47 9.19 -6.77
C GLY A 199 0.67 8.25 -7.66
N CYS A 200 0.91 8.27 -8.97
CA CYS A 200 0.27 7.36 -9.92
C CYS A 200 0.72 5.90 -9.73
N VAL A 201 1.97 5.65 -9.37
CA VAL A 201 2.46 4.31 -9.01
C VAL A 201 1.75 3.82 -7.74
N ALA A 202 1.67 4.65 -6.69
CA ALA A 202 0.95 4.30 -5.47
C ALA A 202 -0.56 4.05 -5.71
N LEU A 203 -1.16 4.78 -6.64
CA LEU A 203 -2.52 4.52 -7.11
C LEU A 203 -2.64 3.15 -7.77
N ALA A 204 -1.73 2.82 -8.69
CA ALA A 204 -1.73 1.53 -9.36
C ALA A 204 -1.52 0.37 -8.38
N ASP A 205 -0.64 0.52 -7.38
CA ASP A 205 -0.46 -0.46 -6.31
C ASP A 205 -1.73 -0.62 -5.46
N THR A 206 -2.44 0.48 -5.20
CA THR A 206 -3.72 0.46 -4.48
C THR A 206 -4.79 -0.29 -5.29
N LEU A 207 -4.87 -0.04 -6.60
CA LEU A 207 -5.77 -0.76 -7.51
C LEU A 207 -5.42 -2.25 -7.59
N LEU A 208 -4.14 -2.62 -7.57
CA LEU A 208 -3.71 -4.03 -7.48
C LEU A 208 -4.18 -4.68 -6.18
N ALA A 209 -4.03 -4.01 -5.04
CA ALA A 209 -4.49 -4.50 -3.75
C ALA A 209 -6.03 -4.68 -3.69
N GLU A 210 -6.76 -3.89 -4.48
CA GLU A 210 -8.21 -3.99 -4.66
C GLU A 210 -8.63 -5.05 -5.71
N GLY A 211 -7.68 -5.74 -6.34
CA GLY A 211 -7.95 -6.76 -7.37
C GLY A 211 -8.26 -6.19 -8.77
N LYS A 212 -8.11 -4.87 -8.98
CA LYS A 212 -8.39 -4.17 -10.24
C LYS A 212 -7.17 -4.16 -11.17
N ALA A 213 -6.68 -5.35 -11.52
CA ALA A 213 -5.43 -5.50 -12.28
C ALA A 213 -5.41 -4.76 -13.63
N ASN A 214 -6.54 -4.74 -14.35
CA ASN A 214 -6.63 -4.05 -15.65
C ASN A 214 -6.54 -2.53 -15.51
N GLU A 215 -7.21 -1.96 -14.50
CA GLU A 215 -7.13 -0.52 -14.21
C GLU A 215 -5.71 -0.14 -13.75
N ALA A 216 -5.13 -0.93 -12.84
CA ALA A 216 -3.75 -0.73 -12.41
C ALA A 216 -2.77 -0.76 -13.59
N ALA A 217 -2.90 -1.74 -14.49
CA ALA A 217 -2.06 -1.84 -15.68
C ALA A 217 -2.24 -0.63 -16.62
N SER A 218 -3.44 -0.07 -16.70
CA SER A 218 -3.69 1.16 -17.46
C SER A 218 -2.94 2.36 -16.85
N VAL A 219 -2.99 2.52 -15.53
CA VAL A 219 -2.25 3.59 -14.82
C VAL A 219 -0.75 3.41 -14.99
N PHE A 220 -0.22 2.19 -14.79
CA PHE A 220 1.19 1.89 -15.01
C PHE A 220 1.66 2.18 -16.44
N ARG A 221 0.82 1.88 -17.44
CA ARG A 221 1.09 2.25 -18.83
C ARG A 221 1.18 3.76 -19.02
N GLN A 222 0.26 4.53 -18.43
CA GLN A 222 0.29 5.99 -18.50
C GLN A 222 1.58 6.54 -17.87
N VAL A 223 1.99 6.02 -16.71
CA VAL A 223 3.26 6.36 -16.06
C VAL A 223 4.46 6.01 -16.96
N ARG A 224 4.47 4.85 -17.61
CA ARG A 224 5.54 4.44 -18.53
C ARG A 224 5.65 5.38 -19.74
N MET A 225 4.52 5.83 -20.29
CA MET A 225 4.45 6.65 -21.50
C MET A 225 4.61 8.15 -21.25
N ALA A 226 4.42 8.61 -20.02
CA ALA A 226 4.55 10.02 -19.66
C ALA A 226 6.02 10.50 -19.70
N LYS A 227 6.20 11.83 -19.82
CA LYS A 227 7.51 12.49 -19.77
C LYS A 227 8.03 12.59 -18.33
N LEU A 228 8.28 11.44 -17.72
CA LEU A 228 8.74 11.30 -16.34
C LEU A 228 10.23 10.91 -16.26
N PRO A 229 10.88 11.11 -15.10
CA PRO A 229 12.21 10.57 -14.84
C PRO A 229 12.28 9.07 -15.14
N LYS A 230 13.44 8.62 -15.63
CA LYS A 230 13.62 7.27 -16.17
C LYS A 230 13.24 6.17 -15.18
N HIS A 231 13.63 6.32 -13.91
CA HIS A 231 13.33 5.33 -12.85
C HIS A 231 11.83 5.17 -12.59
N ILE A 232 11.03 6.22 -12.80
CA ILE A 232 9.58 6.14 -12.64
C ILE A 232 8.93 5.47 -13.84
N ARG A 233 9.37 5.78 -15.06
CA ARG A 233 8.92 5.05 -16.26
C ARG A 233 9.24 3.56 -16.17
N ALA A 234 10.40 3.22 -15.59
CA ALA A 234 10.81 1.85 -15.30
C ALA A 234 9.85 1.16 -14.32
N SER A 235 9.44 1.87 -13.26
CA SER A 235 8.40 1.39 -12.33
C SER A 235 7.06 1.15 -13.04
N GLY A 236 6.67 2.07 -13.94
CA GLY A 236 5.52 1.91 -14.83
C GLY A 236 5.58 0.63 -15.66
N LEU A 237 6.70 0.35 -16.33
CA LEU A 237 6.89 -0.89 -17.07
C LEU A 237 6.77 -2.12 -16.18
N ARG A 238 7.50 -2.13 -15.05
CA ARG A 238 7.48 -3.23 -14.08
C ARG A 238 6.05 -3.52 -13.63
N GLY A 239 5.33 -2.51 -13.20
CA GLY A 239 3.95 -2.62 -12.74
C GLY A 239 3.00 -3.11 -13.84
N GLU A 240 3.10 -2.58 -15.06
CA GLU A 240 2.27 -2.98 -16.20
C GLU A 240 2.44 -4.47 -16.53
N VAL A 241 3.69 -4.95 -16.58
CA VAL A 241 4.02 -6.35 -16.86
C VAL A 241 3.51 -7.27 -15.75
N LEU A 242 3.78 -6.94 -14.49
CA LEU A 242 3.37 -7.76 -13.35
C LEU A 242 1.86 -7.79 -13.15
N ALA A 243 1.16 -6.67 -13.39
CA ALA A 243 -0.29 -6.58 -13.31
C ALA A 243 -0.99 -7.45 -14.37
N ARG A 244 -0.48 -7.46 -15.60
CA ARG A 244 -1.05 -8.21 -16.73
C ARG A 244 -0.58 -9.65 -16.86
N LYS A 245 0.48 -10.04 -16.15
CA LYS A 245 1.07 -11.39 -16.21
C LYS A 245 1.39 -11.79 -17.66
N VAL A 246 0.71 -12.80 -18.20
CA VAL A 246 0.92 -13.30 -19.57
C VAL A 246 0.65 -12.22 -20.62
N ASP A 247 -0.38 -11.40 -20.43
CA ASP A 247 -0.72 -10.32 -21.36
C ASP A 247 0.26 -9.14 -21.29
N GLY A 248 1.09 -9.10 -20.24
CA GLY A 248 2.14 -8.09 -20.01
C GLY A 248 3.42 -8.36 -20.79
N VAL A 249 3.55 -9.49 -21.47
CA VAL A 249 4.75 -9.88 -22.21
C VAL A 249 5.03 -8.96 -23.41
N GLY A 250 3.99 -8.40 -24.02
CA GLY A 250 4.14 -7.50 -25.18
C GLY A 250 5.02 -6.27 -24.90
N PRO A 251 4.67 -5.44 -23.91
CA PRO A 251 5.51 -4.31 -23.48
C PRO A 251 6.94 -4.73 -23.09
N LEU A 252 7.11 -5.91 -22.49
CA LEU A 252 8.44 -6.41 -22.15
C LEU A 252 9.30 -6.67 -23.39
N ILE A 253 8.73 -7.28 -24.43
CA ILE A 253 9.42 -7.53 -25.71
C ILE A 253 9.80 -6.23 -26.42
N GLU A 254 8.90 -5.24 -26.41
CA GLU A 254 9.16 -3.91 -26.99
C GLU A 254 10.42 -3.27 -26.37
N GLU A 255 10.55 -3.34 -25.05
CA GLU A 255 11.66 -2.74 -24.31
C GLU A 255 12.97 -3.53 -24.53
N LEU A 256 12.89 -4.87 -24.60
CA LEU A 256 14.03 -5.73 -24.98
C LEU A 256 14.57 -5.40 -26.37
N ARG A 257 13.72 -4.94 -27.29
CA ARG A 257 14.06 -4.59 -28.68
C ARG A 257 14.35 -3.11 -28.90
N SER A 258 14.23 -2.29 -27.87
CA SER A 258 14.28 -0.83 -28.00
C SER A 258 15.63 -0.26 -28.42
N GLY A 259 16.71 -1.04 -28.34
CA GLY A 259 18.09 -0.60 -28.56
C GLY A 259 18.65 0.32 -27.46
N ASP A 260 17.81 0.88 -26.59
CA ASP A 260 18.21 1.66 -25.44
C ASP A 260 18.73 0.74 -24.32
N LYS A 261 20.01 0.90 -23.96
CA LYS A 261 20.68 0.03 -22.98
C LYS A 261 20.00 0.04 -21.62
N GLU A 262 19.47 1.17 -21.17
CA GLU A 262 18.84 1.26 -19.85
C GLU A 262 17.47 0.57 -19.86
N ARG A 263 16.67 0.81 -20.89
CA ARG A 263 15.37 0.16 -21.10
C ARG A 263 15.53 -1.36 -21.19
N VAL A 264 16.51 -1.81 -21.96
CA VAL A 264 16.90 -3.22 -22.04
C VAL A 264 17.29 -3.76 -20.66
N ASN A 265 18.14 -3.06 -19.89
CA ASN A 265 18.57 -3.55 -18.58
C ASN A 265 17.40 -3.68 -17.58
N ILE A 266 16.43 -2.77 -17.62
CA ILE A 266 15.21 -2.87 -16.82
C ILE A 266 14.40 -4.10 -17.26
N ALA A 267 14.18 -4.26 -18.56
CA ALA A 267 13.46 -5.40 -19.12
C ALA A 267 14.14 -6.75 -18.78
N VAL A 268 15.47 -6.82 -18.83
CA VAL A 268 16.25 -8.00 -18.44
C VAL A 268 16.01 -8.36 -16.97
N ARG A 269 15.97 -7.39 -16.05
CA ARG A 269 15.68 -7.64 -14.63
C ARG A 269 14.26 -8.20 -14.45
N LEU A 270 13.28 -7.69 -15.21
CA LEU A 270 11.90 -8.15 -15.13
C LEU A 270 11.72 -9.62 -15.51
N ILE A 271 12.59 -10.19 -16.36
CA ILE A 271 12.57 -11.63 -16.69
C ILE A 271 12.66 -12.50 -15.42
N TYR A 272 13.37 -12.03 -14.39
CA TYR A 272 13.51 -12.78 -13.13
C TYR A 272 12.27 -12.70 -12.24
N GLU A 273 11.44 -11.67 -12.43
CA GLU A 273 10.29 -11.35 -11.57
C GLU A 273 8.96 -11.87 -12.12
N ILE A 274 8.83 -12.05 -13.43
CA ILE A 274 7.61 -12.56 -14.05
C ILE A 274 7.30 -14.00 -13.65
N SER A 275 6.01 -14.35 -13.65
CA SER A 275 5.53 -15.72 -13.40
C SER A 275 6.00 -16.72 -14.46
N ASP A 276 6.08 -18.01 -14.13
CA ASP A 276 6.52 -19.05 -15.08
C ASP A 276 5.64 -19.13 -16.35
N ASN A 277 4.33 -18.86 -16.23
CA ASN A 277 3.42 -18.77 -17.38
C ASN A 277 3.79 -17.60 -18.30
N ALA A 278 4.10 -16.44 -17.73
CA ALA A 278 4.53 -15.27 -18.50
C ALA A 278 5.91 -15.49 -19.11
N LEU A 279 6.81 -16.19 -18.42
CA LEU A 279 8.11 -16.59 -18.95
C LEU A 279 7.97 -17.55 -20.14
N ALA A 280 7.07 -18.53 -20.06
CA ALA A 280 6.76 -19.44 -21.16
C ALA A 280 6.20 -18.68 -22.38
N ALA A 281 5.28 -17.75 -22.15
CA ALA A 281 4.73 -16.89 -23.20
C ALA A 281 5.81 -15.97 -23.81
N LEU A 282 6.73 -15.43 -23.01
CA LEU A 282 7.86 -14.62 -23.48
C LEU A 282 8.77 -15.44 -24.39
N ARG A 283 9.16 -16.67 -24.00
CA ARG A 283 9.96 -17.57 -24.83
C ARG A 283 9.27 -17.90 -26.15
N SER A 284 7.98 -18.26 -26.07
CA SER A 284 7.18 -18.59 -27.26
C SER A 284 7.10 -17.42 -28.25
N LYS A 285 6.96 -16.18 -27.77
CA LYS A 285 6.88 -14.99 -28.64
C LYS A 285 8.23 -14.53 -29.20
N LEU A 286 9.33 -14.80 -28.49
CA LEU A 286 10.67 -14.42 -28.94
C LEU A 286 11.27 -15.44 -29.92
N GLY A 287 10.84 -16.72 -29.84
CA GLY A 287 11.43 -17.80 -30.62
C GLY A 287 12.82 -18.22 -30.10
N ASP A 288 13.47 -19.14 -30.80
CA ASP A 288 14.69 -19.81 -30.30
C ASP A 288 15.95 -18.92 -30.43
N GLU A 289 16.06 -18.09 -31.47
CA GLU A 289 17.21 -17.21 -31.71
C GLU A 289 16.82 -15.83 -32.26
N PRO A 290 16.20 -14.96 -31.44
CA PRO A 290 15.88 -13.59 -31.86
C PRO A 290 17.16 -12.76 -32.05
N LYS A 291 17.45 -12.39 -33.31
CA LYS A 291 18.61 -11.55 -33.68
C LYS A 291 18.51 -10.11 -33.17
N ASP A 292 17.31 -9.67 -32.84
CA ASP A 292 16.95 -8.33 -32.37
C ASP A 292 16.89 -8.21 -30.83
N VAL A 293 17.19 -9.30 -30.10
CA VAL A 293 17.21 -9.32 -28.65
C VAL A 293 18.66 -9.32 -28.14
N PRO A 294 19.03 -8.40 -27.21
CA PRO A 294 20.37 -8.33 -26.65
C PRO A 294 20.80 -9.63 -25.98
N ARG A 295 22.10 -9.98 -26.11
CA ARG A 295 22.69 -11.19 -25.49
C ARG A 295 22.39 -11.33 -24.00
N ALA A 296 22.36 -10.21 -23.26
CA ALA A 296 22.05 -10.19 -21.83
C ALA A 296 20.63 -10.74 -21.53
N ALA A 297 19.65 -10.45 -22.39
CA ALA A 297 18.29 -10.96 -22.25
C ALA A 297 18.21 -12.44 -22.59
N LEU A 298 18.92 -12.88 -23.64
CA LEU A 298 19.03 -14.31 -23.96
C LEU A 298 19.67 -15.10 -22.82
N GLN A 299 20.69 -14.54 -22.17
CA GLN A 299 21.32 -15.15 -21.00
C GLN A 299 20.33 -15.23 -19.82
N ALA A 300 19.62 -14.14 -19.51
CA ALA A 300 18.61 -14.14 -18.45
C ALA A 300 17.49 -15.17 -18.68
N LEU A 301 17.05 -15.35 -19.93
CA LEU A 301 16.08 -16.38 -20.30
C LEU A 301 16.62 -17.81 -20.11
N LYS A 302 17.92 -18.03 -20.33
CA LYS A 302 18.57 -19.33 -20.07
C LYS A 302 18.73 -19.59 -18.57
N ASP A 303 19.14 -18.58 -17.81
CA ASP A 303 19.40 -18.69 -16.37
C ASP A 303 18.11 -18.87 -15.57
N ARG A 304 17.01 -18.24 -16.00
CA ARG A 304 15.70 -18.37 -15.35
C ARG A 304 15.04 -19.71 -15.69
N LYS A 305 15.37 -20.77 -14.95
CA LYS A 305 14.62 -22.04 -14.99
C LYS A 305 13.20 -21.85 -14.47
N GLN A 306 12.23 -22.55 -15.09
CA GLN A 306 10.86 -22.63 -14.58
C GLN A 306 10.90 -23.33 -13.21
N LYS A 307 10.17 -22.80 -12.23
CA LYS A 307 10.08 -23.36 -10.89
C LYS A 307 8.99 -24.41 -10.76
#